data_AF-A0A917RPH9-F1
#
_entry.id   AF-A0A917RPH9-F1
#
_cell.length_a   1.000
_cell.length_b   1.000
_cell.length_c   1.000
_cell.angle_alpha   90.00
_cell.angle_beta   90.00
_cell.angle_gamma   90.00
#
_symmetry.space_group_name_H-M   'P 1'
#
loop_
_entity.id
_entity.type
_entity.pdbx_description
1 polymer ?
#
loop_
_entity_poly.entity_id
_entity_poly.type
_entity_poly.pdbx_seq_one_letter_code
_entity_poly.pdbx_strand_id
1 'polypeptide(L)'
;MRFLVKSAKGTRAAAQTLGISQRTVERYLKGQIKQPRPDLAARLADEVRRRWEPRVRERAKKQAATTGGIVIETRARFGFTAAPGTTDDARIRLITQ
;
A
#
# COMPACT_ATOMS: atom_id res chain seq x y z
N MET A 1 5.77 18.51 0.73
CA MET A 1 7.12 18.41 0.14
C MET A 1 8.10 17.50 0.88
N ARG A 2 8.41 17.73 2.18
CA ARG A 2 9.39 16.92 2.94
C ARG A 2 9.19 15.40 2.85
N PHE A 3 7.93 14.93 2.96
CA PHE A 3 7.61 13.51 2.85
C PHE A 3 8.06 12.93 1.51
N LEU A 4 7.74 13.59 0.40
CA LEU A 4 8.10 13.14 -0.93
C LEU A 4 9.63 13.10 -1.11
N VAL A 5 10.34 14.13 -0.67
CA VAL A 5 11.82 14.17 -0.71
C VAL A 5 12.43 13.03 0.10
N LYS A 6 11.92 12.77 1.31
CA LYS A 6 12.36 11.64 2.14
C LYS A 6 12.07 10.29 1.47
N SER A 7 10.88 10.13 0.89
CA SER A 7 10.47 8.90 0.21
C SER A 7 11.24 8.65 -1.09
N ALA A 8 11.60 9.73 -1.81
CA ALA A 8 12.36 9.68 -3.06
C ALA A 8 13.88 9.65 -2.84
N LYS A 9 14.34 9.69 -1.57
CA LYS A 9 15.75 9.71 -1.16
C LYS A 9 16.55 10.87 -1.79
N GLY A 10 15.90 12.00 -2.07
CA GLY A 10 16.57 13.17 -2.64
C GLY A 10 15.63 14.19 -3.28
N THR A 11 16.14 15.42 -3.45
CA THR A 11 15.43 16.53 -4.08
C THR A 11 15.35 16.36 -5.60
N ARG A 12 16.40 15.86 -6.24
CA ARG A 12 16.42 15.56 -7.69
C ARG A 12 15.38 14.51 -8.08
N ALA A 13 15.30 13.41 -7.34
CA ALA A 13 14.31 12.36 -7.61
C ALA A 13 12.88 12.88 -7.41
N ALA A 14 12.62 13.62 -6.33
CA ALA A 14 11.31 14.25 -6.11
C ALA A 14 10.95 15.26 -7.21
N ALA A 15 11.92 16.02 -7.71
CA ALA A 15 11.75 16.97 -8.80
C ALA A 15 11.35 16.28 -10.11
N GLN A 16 12.04 15.19 -10.47
CA GLN A 16 11.72 14.37 -11.65
C GLN A 16 10.30 13.79 -11.58
N THR A 17 9.91 13.22 -10.43
CA THR A 17 8.57 12.68 -10.24
C THR A 17 7.48 13.74 -10.38
N LEU A 18 7.73 14.95 -9.89
CA LEU A 18 6.76 16.05 -9.93
C LEU A 18 6.79 16.87 -11.24
N GLY A 19 7.76 16.60 -12.12
CA GLY A 19 7.96 17.37 -13.36
C GLY A 19 8.33 18.84 -13.10
N ILE A 20 9.03 19.14 -12.01
CA ILE A 20 9.45 20.49 -11.64
C ILE A 20 10.96 20.58 -11.48
N SER A 21 11.52 21.80 -11.43
CA SER A 21 12.95 21.98 -11.19
C SER A 21 13.34 21.61 -9.74
N GLN A 22 14.57 21.11 -9.56
CA GLN A 22 15.13 20.84 -8.24
C GLN A 22 15.14 22.10 -7.36
N ARG A 23 15.46 23.27 -7.94
CA ARG A 23 15.42 24.56 -7.23
C ARG A 23 14.02 24.89 -6.74
N THR A 24 12.98 24.56 -7.50
CA THR A 24 11.58 24.73 -7.08
C THR A 24 11.27 23.87 -5.86
N VAL A 25 11.74 22.62 -5.82
CA VAL A 25 11.61 21.73 -4.64
C VAL A 25 12.27 22.38 -3.42
N GLU A 26 13.50 22.87 -3.57
CA GLU A 26 14.27 23.49 -2.50
C GLU A 26 13.61 24.78 -1.98
N ARG A 27 13.01 25.58 -2.86
CA ARG A 27 12.24 26.76 -2.46
C ARG A 27 11.01 26.41 -1.63
N TYR A 28 10.29 25.33 -1.97
CA TYR A 28 9.19 24.83 -1.14
C TYR A 28 9.69 24.29 0.20
N LEU A 29 10.85 23.63 0.24
CA LEU A 29 11.45 23.17 1.49
C LEU A 29 11.89 24.33 2.40
N LYS A 30 12.44 25.39 1.82
CA LYS A 30 12.84 26.62 2.52
C LYS A 30 11.68 27.56 2.85
N GLY A 31 10.45 27.24 2.44
CA GLY A 31 9.27 28.06 2.69
C GLY A 31 9.19 29.36 1.86
N GLN A 32 10.03 29.50 0.84
CA GLN A 32 10.06 30.66 -0.06
C GLN A 32 8.92 30.68 -1.07
N ILE A 33 8.24 29.54 -1.26
CA ILE A 33 6.97 29.43 -1.98
C ILE A 33 6.01 28.69 -1.06
N LYS A 34 4.85 29.28 -0.81
CA LYS A 34 3.82 28.70 0.07
C LYS A 34 2.66 28.08 -0.71
N GLN A 35 2.25 28.72 -1.81
CA GLN A 35 1.14 28.27 -2.63
C GLN A 35 1.63 27.62 -3.94
N PRO A 36 1.43 26.30 -4.11
CA PRO A 36 1.62 25.66 -5.40
C PRO A 36 0.50 26.01 -6.37
N ARG A 37 0.85 26.02 -7.66
CA ARG A 37 -0.15 26.06 -8.74
C ARG A 37 -1.10 24.86 -8.62
N PRO A 38 -2.37 24.98 -9.05
CA PRO A 38 -3.36 23.91 -8.89
C PRO A 38 -2.93 22.55 -9.46
N ASP A 39 -2.33 22.54 -10.66
CA ASP A 39 -1.80 21.32 -11.30
C ASP A 39 -0.69 20.67 -10.46
N LEU A 40 0.23 21.47 -9.92
CA LEU A 40 1.28 20.95 -9.03
C LEU A 40 0.70 20.41 -7.72
N ALA A 41 -0.33 21.06 -7.17
CA ALA A 41 -1.00 20.60 -5.96
C ALA A 41 -1.67 19.23 -6.17
N ALA A 42 -2.32 19.02 -7.32
CA ALA A 42 -2.91 17.74 -7.68
C ALA A 42 -1.84 16.63 -7.77
N ARG A 43 -0.76 16.86 -8.53
CA ARG A 43 0.35 15.90 -8.66
C ARG A 43 1.01 15.58 -7.32
N LEU A 44 1.16 16.58 -6.45
CA LEU A 44 1.65 16.38 -5.08
C LEU A 44 0.72 15.47 -4.28
N ALA A 45 -0.60 15.68 -4.33
CA ALA A 45 -1.57 14.88 -3.60
C ALA A 45 -1.61 13.43 -4.09
N ASP A 46 -1.50 13.22 -5.40
CA ASP A 46 -1.53 11.88 -6.01
C ASP A 46 -0.28 11.08 -5.67
N GLU A 47 0.89 11.69 -5.79
CA GLU A 47 2.14 11.03 -5.45
C GLU A 47 2.26 10.74 -3.94
N VAL A 48 1.71 11.63 -3.09
CA VAL A 48 1.59 11.38 -1.66
C VAL A 48 0.66 10.19 -1.40
N ARG A 49 -0.54 10.16 -1.98
CA ARG A 49 -1.49 9.04 -1.81
C ARG A 49 -0.86 7.71 -2.21
N ARG A 50 -0.25 7.66 -3.40
CA ARG A 50 0.41 6.46 -3.94
C ARG A 50 1.49 5.90 -3.01
N ARG A 51 2.29 6.77 -2.37
CA ARG A 51 3.39 6.34 -1.47
C ARG A 51 2.96 6.15 -0.02
N TRP A 52 1.89 6.80 0.42
CA TRP A 52 1.40 6.74 1.78
C TRP A 52 0.51 5.53 2.04
N GLU A 53 -0.34 5.16 1.08
CA GLU A 53 -1.30 4.07 1.20
C GLU A 53 -0.67 2.72 1.62
N PRO A 54 0.48 2.27 1.06
CA PRO A 54 1.11 1.02 1.47
C PRO A 54 1.53 1.04 2.94
N ARG A 55 2.01 2.18 3.44
CA ARG A 55 2.48 2.30 4.83
C ARG A 55 1.32 2.28 5.82
N VAL A 56 0.17 2.82 5.44
CA VAL A 56 -1.05 2.76 6.26
C VAL A 56 -1.56 1.33 6.33
N ARG A 57 -1.63 0.64 5.18
CA ARG A 57 -2.02 -0.78 5.14
C ARG A 57 -1.09 -1.65 5.97
N GLU A 58 0.22 -1.49 5.84
CA GLU A 58 1.19 -2.23 6.64
C GLU A 58 1.08 -1.92 8.13
N ARG A 59 0.85 -0.65 8.50
CA ARG A 59 0.60 -0.28 9.90
C ARG A 59 -0.68 -0.92 10.44
N ALA A 60 -1.76 -0.93 9.65
CA ALA A 60 -3.01 -1.57 10.01
C ALA A 60 -2.86 -3.10 10.16
N LYS A 61 -2.15 -3.77 9.25
CA LYS A 61 -1.83 -5.20 9.36
C LYS A 61 -1.01 -5.50 10.61
N LYS A 62 0.03 -4.72 10.90
CA LYS A 62 0.83 -4.89 12.12
C LYS A 62 0.01 -4.67 13.38
N GLN A 63 -0.85 -3.65 13.40
CA GLN A 63 -1.75 -3.40 14.52
C GLN A 63 -2.74 -4.56 14.70
N ALA A 64 -3.32 -5.08 13.61
CA ALA A 64 -4.20 -6.25 13.65
C ALA A 64 -3.47 -7.50 14.19
N ALA A 65 -2.22 -7.72 13.74
CA ALA A 65 -1.37 -8.80 14.23
C ALA A 65 -1.03 -8.69 15.73
N THR A 66 -0.88 -7.47 16.25
CA THR A 66 -0.42 -7.22 17.62
C THR A 66 -1.57 -7.05 18.62
N THR A 67 -2.74 -6.59 18.17
CA THR A 67 -3.87 -6.21 19.06
C THR A 67 -5.09 -7.12 18.91
N GLY A 68 -5.37 -7.65 17.72
CA GLY A 68 -6.64 -8.35 17.43
C GLY A 68 -6.53 -9.87 17.26
N GLY A 69 -5.33 -10.39 17.03
CA GLY A 69 -5.15 -11.77 16.53
C GLY A 69 -5.62 -11.87 15.08
N ILE A 70 -4.76 -12.35 14.18
CA ILE A 70 -5.17 -12.61 12.80
C ILE A 70 -5.72 -14.03 12.76
N VAL A 71 -7.04 -14.19 12.61
CA VAL A 71 -7.68 -15.49 12.36
C VAL A 71 -7.60 -15.78 10.86
N ILE A 72 -6.76 -16.72 10.46
CA ILE A 72 -6.66 -17.18 9.07
C ILE A 72 -7.54 -18.42 8.91
N GLU A 73 -8.77 -18.24 8.44
CA GLU A 73 -9.62 -19.37 8.02
C GLU A 73 -9.15 -19.88 6.66
N THR A 74 -8.57 -21.08 6.64
CA THR A 74 -8.21 -21.76 5.40
C THR A 74 -9.17 -22.93 5.18
N ARG A 75 -9.87 -22.92 4.04
CA ARG A 75 -10.76 -24.00 3.61
C ARG A 75 -10.11 -24.74 2.45
N ALA A 76 -9.94 -26.05 2.57
CA ALA A 76 -9.49 -26.90 1.46
C ALA A 76 -10.60 -27.89 1.08
N ARG A 77 -10.70 -28.18 -0.22
CA ARG A 77 -11.53 -29.25 -0.76
C ARG A 77 -10.60 -30.36 -1.22
N PHE A 78 -10.62 -31.49 -0.54
CA PHE A 78 -9.94 -32.69 -1.00
C PHE A 78 -10.88 -33.42 -1.96
N GLY A 79 -10.55 -33.40 -3.25
CA GLY A 79 -11.20 -34.25 -4.24
C GLY A 79 -10.38 -35.53 -4.38
N PHE A 80 -10.99 -36.68 -4.16
CA PHE A 80 -10.41 -37.97 -4.53
C PHE A 80 -11.21 -38.51 -5.73
N THR A 81 -10.53 -39.15 -6.68
CA THR A 81 -11.19 -39.79 -7.82
C THR A 81 -11.71 -41.15 -7.37
N ALA A 82 -13.00 -41.25 -7.06
CA ALA A 82 -13.65 -42.50 -6.69
C ALA A 82 -14.11 -43.28 -7.93
N ALA A 83 -14.09 -44.61 -7.87
CA ALA A 83 -14.78 -45.45 -8.86
C ALA A 83 -16.31 -45.22 -8.79
N PRO A 84 -17.06 -45.36 -9.91
CA PRO A 84 -18.50 -45.10 -9.94
C PRO A 84 -19.25 -45.99 -8.93
N GLY A 85 -19.98 -45.39 -7.99
CA GLY A 85 -20.84 -46.10 -7.03
C GLY A 85 -20.53 -45.90 -5.54
N THR A 86 -19.56 -45.05 -5.17
CA THR A 86 -19.25 -44.76 -3.75
C THR A 86 -19.85 -43.44 -3.27
N THR A 87 -20.51 -43.44 -2.12
CA THR A 87 -21.14 -42.29 -1.44
C THR A 87 -20.14 -41.42 -0.66
N ASP A 88 -18.98 -41.09 -1.23
CA ASP A 88 -18.05 -40.17 -0.56
C ASP A 88 -18.03 -38.85 -1.33
N ASP A 89 -18.87 -37.95 -0.86
CA ASP A 89 -19.08 -36.63 -1.44
C ASP A 89 -17.99 -35.66 -0.93
N ALA A 90 -17.46 -34.81 -1.81
CA ALA A 90 -16.37 -33.90 -1.49
C ALA A 90 -16.85 -32.75 -0.59
N ARG A 91 -16.80 -32.95 0.74
CA ARG A 91 -17.23 -31.93 1.70
C ARG A 91 -16.11 -30.95 2.05
N ILE A 92 -16.47 -29.66 2.08
CA ILE A 92 -15.59 -28.59 2.57
C ILE A 92 -15.35 -28.83 4.06
N ARG A 93 -14.09 -29.00 4.46
CA ARG A 93 -13.70 -29.09 5.89
C ARG A 93 -12.94 -27.84 6.30
N LEU A 94 -13.23 -27.35 7.50
CA LEU A 94 -12.46 -26.31 8.17
C LEU A 94 -11.20 -26.96 8.75
N ILE A 95 -10.01 -26.40 8.46
CA ILE A 95 -8.71 -26.96 8.87
C ILE A 95 -7.99 -26.04 9.87
N THR A 96 -8.61 -24.93 10.26
CA THR A 96 -8.02 -23.98 11.21
C THR A 96 -8.37 -24.37 12.66
N GLN A 97 -7.40 -24.28 13.58
CA GLN A 97 -7.58 -24.17 15.05
C GLN A 97 -7.27 -22.74 15.49
#